data_AF-A0AAE0ST28-F1
#
_entry.id   AF-A0AAE0ST28-F1
#
_cell.length_a   1.000
_cell.length_b   1.000
_cell.length_c   1.000
_cell.angle_alpha   90.00
_cell.angle_beta   90.00
_cell.angle_gamma   90.00
#
_symmetry.space_group_name_H-M   'P 1'
#
loop_
_entity.id
_entity.type
_entity.pdbx_description
1 polymer ?
#
loop_
_entity_poly.entity_id
_entity_poly.type
_entity_poly.pdbx_seq_one_letter_code
_entity_poly.pdbx_strand_id
1 'polypeptide(L)'
;MGYEVHWFIGSIDPNLLCGICNAVLEDAVLTPCGHSFCYACIETWLSRPSTVTCPECRANVTLTTVKPVLSLRNLINGFEVGCPNSKRGCKVIIKLDRVNYHLETCGYISVECAGCGTDVNRFELASHQMACEGIAASVKEEDYIIASERLTNLRFTTSMTSADVKELLSKLSSLEFELKTLKRDLQIAESKNRVLERECRKARDELLKARNELPDSSCDYDPEYKYGHTPQSIANLSLLIAKNLLRKPSFIDREMIFCAVRRCYDKYARCGTEYEHDIHMLIATAFASNWFSENQRHNLHYYLQSIARYRNMTNNLKYTANIHVLN
;
A
#
# COMPACT_ATOMS: atom_id res chain seq x y z
N MET A 1 -10.51 -11.48 17.24
CA MET A 1 -10.45 -11.28 18.69
C MET A 1 -9.04 -10.86 18.99
N GLY A 2 -8.82 -9.60 19.38
CA GLY A 2 -7.53 -9.09 19.85
C GLY A 2 -6.42 -9.09 18.78
N TYR A 3 -5.43 -8.22 18.94
CA TYR A 3 -4.21 -8.28 18.15
C TYR A 3 -3.12 -9.02 18.93
N GLU A 4 -2.52 -10.00 18.27
CA GLU A 4 -1.45 -10.81 18.84
C GLU A 4 -0.26 -9.96 19.29
N VAL A 5 0.18 -10.16 20.54
CA VAL A 5 1.24 -9.34 21.16
C VAL A 5 2.56 -9.43 20.38
N HIS A 6 2.86 -10.61 19.83
CA HIS A 6 4.09 -10.86 19.08
C HIS A 6 4.16 -10.14 17.72
N TRP A 7 3.07 -9.50 17.28
CA TRP A 7 3.11 -8.64 16.09
C TRP A 7 3.74 -7.29 16.39
N PHE A 8 3.68 -6.80 17.63
CA PHE A 8 4.10 -5.45 17.96
C PHE A 8 5.61 -5.36 18.12
N ILE A 9 6.18 -4.27 17.60
CA ILE A 9 7.60 -3.98 17.74
C ILE A 9 7.83 -3.25 19.06
N GLY A 10 8.50 -3.90 20.00
CA GLY A 10 8.77 -3.36 21.34
C GLY A 10 7.84 -3.93 22.41
N SER A 11 7.95 -3.39 23.63
CA SER A 11 7.10 -3.78 24.76
C SER A 11 5.75 -3.06 24.70
N ILE A 12 4.66 -3.81 24.79
CA ILE A 12 3.31 -3.26 24.93
C ILE A 12 2.95 -3.10 26.40
N ASP A 13 2.34 -1.96 26.72
CA ASP A 13 1.83 -1.69 28.06
C ASP A 13 0.72 -2.72 28.41
N PRO A 14 0.82 -3.42 29.55
CA PRO A 14 -0.20 -4.37 29.99
C PRO A 14 -1.62 -3.80 30.06
N ASN A 15 -1.77 -2.48 30.28
CA ASN A 15 -3.07 -1.80 30.31
C ASN A 15 -3.76 -1.77 28.93
N LEU A 16 -3.04 -2.07 27.85
CA LEU A 16 -3.58 -2.20 26.50
C LEU A 16 -3.98 -3.64 26.15
N LEU A 17 -3.85 -4.58 27.10
CA LEU A 17 -4.25 -5.96 26.92
C LEU A 17 -5.70 -6.16 27.37
N CYS A 18 -6.42 -6.99 26.63
CA CYS A 18 -7.77 -7.37 27.00
C CYS A 18 -7.76 -8.42 28.10
N GLY A 19 -8.47 -8.18 29.20
CA GLY A 19 -8.63 -9.13 30.31
C GLY A 19 -9.37 -10.45 29.96
N ILE A 20 -9.86 -10.62 28.72
CA ILE A 20 -10.53 -11.83 28.24
C ILE A 20 -9.61 -12.65 27.33
N CYS A 21 -9.11 -12.06 26.24
CA CYS A 21 -8.28 -12.77 25.25
C CYS A 21 -6.77 -12.64 25.51
N ASN A 22 -6.36 -11.84 26.49
CA ASN A 22 -4.96 -11.59 26.85
C ASN A 22 -4.07 -11.10 25.68
N ALA A 23 -4.69 -10.44 24.71
CA ALA A 23 -4.07 -9.87 23.52
C ALA A 23 -4.34 -8.36 23.47
N VAL A 24 -3.65 -7.62 22.61
CA VAL A 24 -3.82 -6.16 22.50
C VAL A 24 -5.24 -5.83 22.05
N LEU A 25 -5.86 -4.82 22.66
CA LEU A 25 -7.28 -4.49 22.46
C LEU A 25 -7.61 -4.19 20.99
N GLU A 26 -8.46 -5.03 20.39
CA GLU A 26 -9.07 -4.83 19.09
C GLU A 26 -10.46 -4.19 19.28
N ASP A 27 -10.71 -3.05 18.62
CA ASP A 27 -11.94 -2.27 18.80
C ASP A 27 -12.28 -2.01 20.28
N ALA A 28 -11.29 -1.49 21.02
CA ALA A 28 -11.38 -1.22 22.45
C ALA A 28 -12.70 -0.56 22.86
N VAL A 29 -13.32 -1.11 23.91
CA VAL A 29 -14.51 -0.59 24.56
C VAL A 29 -14.33 -0.51 26.07
N LEU A 30 -14.97 0.49 26.68
CA LEU A 30 -14.96 0.75 28.11
C LEU A 30 -16.30 0.34 28.72
N THR A 31 -16.22 -0.36 29.84
CA THR A 31 -17.36 -0.65 30.70
C THR A 31 -17.63 0.52 31.65
N PRO A 32 -18.86 0.69 32.20
CA PRO A 32 -19.15 1.74 33.19
C PRO A 32 -18.28 1.69 34.45
N CYS A 33 -17.73 0.53 34.78
CA CYS A 33 -16.81 0.34 35.90
C CYS A 33 -15.34 0.68 35.56
N GLY A 34 -15.03 1.10 34.33
CA GLY A 34 -13.71 1.58 33.92
C GLY A 34 -12.77 0.52 33.32
N HIS A 35 -13.18 -0.75 33.21
CA HIS A 35 -12.35 -1.79 32.59
C HIS A 35 -12.54 -1.82 31.06
N SER A 36 -11.47 -2.13 30.34
CA SER A 36 -11.41 -2.11 28.88
C SER A 36 -11.29 -3.51 28.28
N PHE A 37 -12.05 -3.79 27.21
CA PHE A 37 -12.04 -5.08 26.52
C PHE A 37 -12.10 -4.89 25.01
N CYS A 38 -11.77 -5.93 24.24
CA CYS A 38 -12.12 -5.97 22.82
C CYS A 38 -13.65 -6.04 22.70
N TYR A 39 -14.24 -5.35 21.71
CA TYR A 39 -15.69 -5.36 21.52
C TYR A 39 -16.25 -6.79 21.38
N ALA A 40 -15.67 -7.57 20.47
CA ALA A 40 -16.08 -8.96 20.24
C ALA A 40 -15.94 -9.84 21.49
N CYS A 41 -14.94 -9.58 22.34
CA CYS A 41 -14.73 -10.36 23.57
C CYS A 41 -15.81 -10.07 24.61
N ILE A 42 -16.10 -8.80 24.88
CA ILE A 42 -17.14 -8.46 25.87
C ILE A 42 -18.54 -8.79 25.35
N GLU A 43 -18.78 -8.70 24.04
CA GLU A 43 -20.01 -9.17 23.41
C GLU A 43 -20.21 -10.67 23.58
N THR A 44 -19.18 -11.47 23.32
CA THR A 44 -19.22 -12.93 23.53
C THR A 44 -19.38 -13.29 25.01
N TRP A 45 -18.85 -12.48 25.92
CA TRP A 45 -19.05 -12.68 27.35
C TRP A 45 -20.49 -12.42 27.75
N LEU A 46 -21.06 -11.27 27.35
CA LEU A 46 -22.40 -10.83 27.75
C LEU A 46 -23.54 -11.57 27.01
N SER A 47 -23.24 -12.27 25.91
CA SER A 47 -24.22 -13.10 25.20
C SER A 47 -24.50 -14.44 25.89
N ARG A 48 -23.71 -14.82 26.89
CA ARG A 48 -23.94 -16.06 27.66
C ARG A 48 -25.13 -15.88 28.62
N PRO A 49 -25.88 -16.95 28.93
CA PRO A 49 -26.92 -16.89 29.94
C PRO A 49 -26.32 -16.44 31.27
N SER A 50 -27.02 -15.53 31.97
CA SER A 50 -26.69 -15.13 33.35
C SER A 50 -25.42 -14.28 33.52
N THR A 51 -24.78 -13.82 32.45
CA THR A 51 -23.56 -13.00 32.50
C THR A 51 -23.86 -11.54 32.17
N VAL A 52 -24.29 -10.77 33.17
CA VAL A 52 -24.52 -9.31 33.07
C VAL A 52 -23.49 -8.52 33.89
N THR A 53 -22.27 -9.06 33.97
CA THR A 53 -21.22 -8.55 34.86
C THR A 53 -19.89 -8.38 34.13
N CYS A 54 -19.10 -7.41 34.59
CA CYS A 54 -17.73 -7.21 34.14
C CYS A 54 -16.87 -8.45 34.46
N PRO A 55 -16.10 -8.99 33.50
CA PRO A 55 -15.20 -10.13 33.73
C PRO A 55 -14.16 -9.90 34.83
N GLU A 56 -13.72 -8.66 35.04
CA GLU A 56 -12.66 -8.32 35.99
C GLU A 56 -13.18 -8.02 37.40
N CYS A 57 -14.13 -7.08 37.52
CA CYS A 57 -14.59 -6.60 38.83
C CYS A 57 -16.01 -7.07 39.21
N ARG A 58 -16.69 -7.83 38.34
CA ARG A 58 -18.06 -8.36 38.53
C ARG A 58 -19.16 -7.29 38.70
N ALA A 59 -18.85 -6.01 38.49
CA ALA A 59 -19.87 -4.94 38.45
C ALA A 59 -20.89 -5.19 37.32
N ASN A 60 -22.13 -4.73 37.49
CA ASN A 60 -23.16 -4.90 36.45
C ASN A 60 -22.79 -4.15 35.16
N VAL A 61 -22.82 -4.88 34.05
CA VAL A 61 -22.53 -4.37 32.70
C VAL A 61 -23.48 -5.02 31.71
N THR A 62 -24.05 -4.23 30.82
CA THR A 62 -24.82 -4.69 29.65
C THR A 62 -24.23 -4.14 28.37
N LEU A 63 -24.52 -4.76 27.22
CA LEU A 63 -23.97 -4.30 25.93
C LEU A 63 -24.35 -2.85 25.60
N THR A 64 -25.51 -2.38 26.07
CA THR A 64 -25.96 -0.99 25.86
C THR A 64 -25.17 0.03 26.68
N THR A 65 -24.57 -0.40 27.79
CA THR A 65 -23.78 0.46 28.69
C THR A 65 -22.31 0.57 28.31
N VAL A 66 -21.82 -0.34 27.48
CA VAL A 66 -20.44 -0.36 26.99
C VAL A 66 -20.25 0.73 25.93
N LYS A 67 -19.14 1.47 26.00
CA LYS A 67 -18.84 2.59 25.09
C LYS A 67 -17.52 2.38 24.33
N PRO A 68 -17.45 2.70 23.03
CA PRO A 68 -16.19 2.66 22.29
C PRO A 68 -15.20 3.71 22.80
N VAL A 69 -13.93 3.33 22.91
CA VAL A 69 -12.85 4.26 23.31
C VAL A 69 -12.00 4.62 22.10
N LEU A 70 -12.41 5.67 21.38
CA LEU A 70 -11.76 6.07 20.13
C LEU A 70 -10.28 6.47 20.32
N SER A 71 -9.94 7.08 21.46
CA SER A 71 -8.56 7.45 21.78
C SER A 71 -7.65 6.23 21.91
N LEU A 72 -8.09 5.17 22.60
CA LEU A 72 -7.34 3.92 22.71
C LEU A 72 -7.24 3.20 21.36
N ARG A 73 -8.33 3.16 20.58
CA ARG A 73 -8.29 2.58 19.22
C ARG A 73 -7.27 3.29 18.34
N ASN A 74 -7.27 4.63 18.35
CA ASN A 74 -6.33 5.44 17.56
C ASN A 74 -4.88 5.25 18.01
N LEU A 75 -4.65 5.16 19.33
CA LEU A 75 -3.32 4.88 19.89
C LEU A 75 -2.83 3.50 19.42
N ILE A 76 -3.65 2.46 19.56
CA ILE A 76 -3.30 1.09 19.19
C ILE A 76 -3.05 0.97 17.68
N ASN A 77 -3.89 1.61 16.87
CA ASN A 77 -3.73 1.67 15.42
C ASN A 77 -2.45 2.39 14.96
N GLY A 78 -1.87 3.24 15.82
CA GLY A 78 -0.64 3.97 15.56
C GLY A 78 0.65 3.15 15.76
N PHE A 79 0.59 2.00 16.44
CA PHE A 79 1.77 1.17 16.68
C PHE A 79 2.32 0.54 15.41
N GLU A 80 3.64 0.39 15.38
CA GLU A 80 4.32 -0.39 14.36
C GLU A 80 4.27 -1.87 14.70
N VAL A 81 3.84 -2.66 13.73
CA VAL A 81 3.68 -4.10 13.84
C VAL A 81 4.34 -4.80 12.65
N GLY A 82 4.91 -5.97 12.91
CA GLY A 82 5.35 -6.90 11.89
C GLY A 82 4.14 -7.56 11.21
N CYS A 83 4.33 -7.92 9.94
CA CYS A 83 3.33 -8.69 9.20
C CYS A 83 2.93 -9.97 9.96
N PRO A 84 1.62 -10.33 10.03
CA PRO A 84 1.17 -11.61 10.58
C PRO A 84 1.84 -12.83 9.92
N ASN A 85 2.21 -12.71 8.63
CA ASN A 85 2.93 -13.73 7.87
C ASN A 85 4.46 -13.66 8.05
N SER A 86 4.95 -13.06 9.14
CA SER A 86 6.39 -12.99 9.44
C SER A 86 7.03 -14.36 9.59
N LYS A 87 6.31 -15.32 10.17
CA LYS A 87 6.73 -16.74 10.26
C LYS A 87 6.98 -17.38 8.88
N ARG A 88 6.29 -16.91 7.84
CA ARG A 88 6.44 -17.38 6.45
C ARG A 88 7.53 -16.63 5.66
N GLY A 89 8.11 -15.59 6.24
CA GLY A 89 9.22 -14.83 5.64
C GLY A 89 8.94 -13.35 5.40
N CYS A 90 7.74 -12.84 5.68
CA CYS A 90 7.44 -11.42 5.51
C CYS A 90 8.10 -10.56 6.60
N LYS A 91 9.11 -9.75 6.24
CA LYS A 91 9.83 -8.87 7.18
C LYS A 91 9.32 -7.42 7.20
N VAL A 92 8.15 -7.17 6.61
CA VAL A 92 7.58 -5.82 6.53
C VAL A 92 7.08 -5.39 7.91
N ILE A 93 7.49 -4.19 8.32
CA ILE A 93 7.00 -3.48 9.51
C ILE A 93 6.17 -2.30 9.02
N ILE A 94 4.95 -2.19 9.52
CA ILE A 94 3.96 -1.18 9.12
C ILE A 94 3.11 -0.79 10.32
N LYS A 95 2.41 0.33 10.20
CA LYS A 95 1.39 0.69 11.21
C LYS A 95 0.22 -0.30 11.19
N LEU A 96 -0.33 -0.59 12.37
CA LEU A 96 -1.42 -1.54 12.54
C LEU A 96 -2.64 -1.21 11.67
N ASP A 97 -2.97 0.08 11.52
CA ASP A 97 -4.06 0.57 10.65
C ASP A 97 -3.93 0.13 9.17
N ARG A 98 -2.70 -0.10 8.70
CA ARG A 98 -2.38 -0.47 7.32
C ARG A 98 -2.15 -1.96 7.12
N VAL A 99 -2.23 -2.78 8.16
CA VAL A 99 -1.98 -4.22 8.05
C VAL A 99 -2.94 -4.89 7.07
N ASN A 100 -4.23 -4.55 7.11
CA ASN A 100 -5.22 -5.10 6.18
C ASN A 100 -4.87 -4.79 4.71
N TYR A 101 -4.45 -3.55 4.42
CA TYR A 101 -4.01 -3.17 3.07
C TYR A 101 -2.74 -3.92 2.63
N HIS A 102 -1.82 -4.18 3.55
CA HIS A 102 -0.66 -5.01 3.27
C HIS A 102 -1.05 -6.47 3.01
N LEU A 103 -1.98 -7.06 3.78
CA LEU A 103 -2.42 -8.45 3.60
C LEU A 103 -3.03 -8.69 2.22
N GLU A 104 -3.73 -7.69 1.67
CA GLU A 104 -4.25 -7.74 0.29
C GLU A 104 -3.15 -7.87 -0.77
N THR A 105 -1.93 -7.42 -0.50
CA THR A 105 -0.80 -7.43 -1.45
C THR A 105 0.40 -8.27 -0.99
N CYS A 106 0.32 -8.89 0.19
CA CYS A 106 1.42 -9.63 0.79
C CYS A 106 1.79 -10.85 -0.07
N GLY A 107 3.07 -10.95 -0.47
CA GLY A 107 3.57 -12.10 -1.23
C GLY A 107 3.61 -13.40 -0.42
N TYR A 108 3.76 -13.30 0.90
CA TYR A 108 3.94 -14.44 1.81
C TYR A 108 2.63 -14.97 2.41
N ILE A 109 1.48 -14.45 1.96
CA ILE A 109 0.17 -14.96 2.39
C ILE A 109 -0.06 -16.38 1.84
N SER A 110 -0.71 -17.25 2.62
CA SER A 110 -1.15 -18.58 2.14
C SER A 110 -2.20 -18.43 1.08
N VAL A 111 -2.03 -19.16 -0.01
CA VAL A 111 -3.06 -19.35 -1.01
C VAL A 111 -3.08 -20.83 -1.36
N GLU A 112 -4.26 -21.42 -1.33
CA GLU A 112 -4.48 -22.80 -1.77
C GLU A 112 -4.41 -22.87 -3.30
N CYS A 113 -3.64 -23.83 -3.82
CA CYS A 113 -3.60 -24.11 -5.24
C CYS A 113 -4.90 -24.75 -5.71
N ALA A 114 -5.57 -24.17 -6.71
CA ALA A 114 -6.83 -24.69 -7.24
C ALA A 114 -6.73 -26.09 -7.90
N GLY A 115 -5.53 -26.53 -8.31
CA GLY A 115 -5.35 -27.82 -8.96
C GLY A 115 -5.07 -28.97 -7.99
N CYS A 116 -4.17 -28.78 -7.03
CA CYS A 116 -3.73 -29.84 -6.10
C CYS A 116 -4.15 -29.60 -4.65
N GLY A 117 -4.73 -28.44 -4.32
CA GLY A 117 -5.15 -28.08 -2.97
C GLY A 117 -4.01 -27.76 -2.00
N THR A 118 -2.75 -27.73 -2.44
CA THR A 118 -1.63 -27.43 -1.54
C THR A 118 -1.52 -25.95 -1.24
N ASP A 119 -1.30 -25.62 0.03
CA ASP A 119 -0.98 -24.27 0.50
C ASP A 119 0.40 -23.82 0.04
N VAL A 120 0.46 -22.73 -0.74
CA VAL A 120 1.71 -22.10 -1.18
C VAL A 120 1.70 -20.62 -0.83
N ASN A 121 2.88 -19.98 -0.84
CA ASN A 121 2.92 -18.53 -0.74
C ASN A 121 2.40 -17.91 -2.04
N ARG A 122 1.69 -16.78 -1.95
CA ARG A 122 1.18 -16.07 -3.14
C ARG A 122 2.28 -15.78 -4.18
N PHE A 123 3.50 -15.45 -3.75
CA PHE A 123 4.60 -15.20 -4.68
C PHE A 123 5.09 -16.47 -5.41
N GLU A 124 4.87 -17.65 -4.84
CA GLU A 124 5.26 -18.96 -5.39
C GLU A 124 4.14 -19.61 -6.20
N LEU A 125 2.92 -19.08 -6.12
CA LEU A 125 1.74 -19.66 -6.76
C LEU A 125 1.92 -19.77 -8.28
N ALA A 126 2.46 -18.74 -8.93
CA ALA A 126 2.68 -18.76 -10.38
C ALA A 126 3.67 -19.86 -10.81
N SER A 127 4.79 -20.00 -10.11
CA SER A 127 5.78 -21.05 -10.40
C SER A 127 5.26 -22.44 -10.05
N HIS A 128 4.51 -22.57 -8.96
CA HIS A 128 3.85 -23.81 -8.59
C HIS A 128 2.81 -24.24 -9.62
N GLN A 129 1.97 -23.32 -10.11
CA GLN A 129 0.93 -23.61 -11.10
C GLN A 129 1.49 -24.13 -12.43
N MET A 130 2.69 -23.68 -12.83
CA MET A 130 3.36 -24.19 -14.03
C MET A 130 3.82 -25.65 -13.93
N ALA A 131 4.06 -26.14 -12.71
CA ALA A 131 4.55 -27.49 -12.44
C ALA A 131 3.55 -28.34 -11.63
N CYS A 132 2.30 -27.87 -11.47
CA CYS A 132 1.32 -28.49 -10.61
C CYS A 132 0.67 -29.70 -11.30
N GLU A 133 0.84 -30.89 -10.72
CA GLU A 133 0.28 -32.15 -11.21
C GLU A 133 -1.26 -32.11 -11.31
N GLY A 134 -1.93 -31.45 -10.35
CA GLY A 134 -3.40 -31.31 -10.36
C GLY A 134 -3.92 -30.37 -11.46
N ILE A 135 -3.15 -29.35 -11.84
CA ILE A 135 -3.49 -28.49 -12.98
C ILE A 135 -3.19 -29.22 -14.29
N ALA A 136 -2.05 -29.91 -14.38
CA ALA A 136 -1.68 -30.73 -15.53
C ALA A 136 -2.74 -31.82 -15.83
N ALA A 137 -3.33 -32.42 -14.80
CA ALA A 137 -4.40 -33.42 -14.94
C ALA A 137 -5.76 -32.84 -15.37
N SER A 138 -6.01 -31.54 -15.15
CA SER A 138 -7.25 -30.86 -15.54
C SER A 138 -7.28 -30.41 -17.00
N VAL A 139 -6.13 -30.42 -17.67
CA VAL A 139 -6.02 -30.29 -19.13
C VAL A 139 -6.29 -31.68 -19.71
N LYS A 140 -7.56 -31.96 -20.02
CA LYS A 140 -7.96 -33.15 -20.78
C LYS A 140 -7.17 -33.22 -22.08
N GLU A 141 -6.76 -34.44 -22.43
CA GLU A 141 -5.85 -34.85 -23.51
C GLU A 141 -6.27 -34.50 -24.96
N GLU A 142 -7.09 -33.47 -25.21
CA GLU A 142 -7.56 -33.17 -26.58
C GLU A 142 -6.89 -32.00 -27.29
N ASP A 143 -5.89 -31.31 -26.69
CA ASP A 143 -5.08 -30.30 -27.39
C ASP A 143 -3.56 -30.61 -27.43
N TYR A 144 -3.17 -31.87 -27.25
CA TYR A 144 -1.78 -32.33 -27.47
C TYR A 144 -1.66 -33.21 -28.73
N ILE A 145 -2.10 -32.69 -29.88
CA ILE A 145 -1.67 -33.20 -31.20
C ILE A 145 -1.12 -32.03 -32.04
N ILE A 146 -0.31 -31.15 -31.45
CA ILE A 146 0.61 -30.26 -32.20
C ILE A 146 1.91 -30.06 -31.40
N ALA A 147 2.53 -31.14 -30.91
CA ALA A 147 3.87 -31.04 -30.32
C ALA A 147 4.73 -32.31 -30.40
N SER A 148 4.15 -33.50 -30.65
CA SER A 148 4.90 -34.75 -30.71
C SER A 148 5.12 -35.31 -32.13
N GLU A 149 4.34 -34.91 -33.14
CA GLU A 149 4.56 -35.33 -34.55
C GLU A 149 5.60 -34.50 -35.31
N ARG A 150 6.07 -33.38 -34.75
CA ARG A 150 7.11 -32.55 -35.38
C ARG A 150 8.54 -33.02 -35.14
N LEU A 151 8.75 -34.02 -34.27
CA LEU A 151 10.10 -34.55 -33.98
C LEU A 151 10.49 -35.77 -34.84
N THR A 152 9.54 -36.39 -35.56
CA THR A 152 9.82 -37.59 -36.38
C THR A 152 9.79 -37.32 -37.88
N ASN A 153 9.11 -36.26 -38.35
CA ASN A 153 9.03 -35.90 -39.77
C ASN A 153 10.04 -34.84 -40.24
N LEU A 154 11.07 -34.53 -39.45
CA LEU A 154 12.20 -33.68 -39.83
C LEU A 154 13.45 -34.48 -40.26
N ARG A 155 13.27 -35.73 -40.65
CA ARG A 155 14.15 -36.34 -41.66
C ARG A 155 13.42 -36.21 -42.98
N PHE A 156 14.03 -35.46 -43.90
CA PHE A 156 13.59 -35.26 -45.29
C PHE A 156 12.69 -34.03 -45.54
N THR A 157 13.30 -32.84 -45.59
CA THR A 157 13.15 -31.83 -46.68
C THR A 157 13.67 -30.46 -46.26
N THR A 158 14.99 -30.29 -46.10
CA THR A 158 15.60 -28.97 -46.34
C THR A 158 17.05 -29.15 -46.76
N SER A 159 17.31 -28.94 -48.05
CA SER A 159 18.65 -28.61 -48.53
C SER A 159 19.00 -27.21 -47.99
N MET A 160 19.47 -27.11 -46.74
CA MET A 160 20.26 -25.96 -46.32
C MET A 160 21.67 -26.16 -46.87
N THR A 161 22.21 -25.16 -47.55
CA THR A 161 23.57 -25.27 -48.07
C THR A 161 24.56 -25.26 -46.90
N SER A 162 25.75 -25.88 -47.06
CA SER A 162 26.78 -25.83 -46.00
C SER A 162 27.23 -24.41 -45.64
N ALA A 163 26.91 -23.43 -46.50
CA ALA A 163 27.17 -22.01 -46.26
C ALA A 163 26.21 -21.41 -45.22
N ASP A 164 24.92 -21.75 -45.28
CA ASP A 164 23.90 -21.23 -44.35
C ASP A 164 24.14 -21.71 -42.91
N VAL A 165 24.54 -22.98 -42.76
CA VAL A 165 24.90 -23.56 -41.45
C VAL A 165 26.14 -22.89 -40.87
N LYS A 166 27.13 -22.56 -41.71
CA LYS A 166 28.34 -21.84 -41.26
C LYS A 166 28.03 -20.40 -40.84
N GLU A 167 27.10 -19.74 -41.53
CA GLU A 167 26.66 -18.38 -41.16
C GLU A 167 25.90 -18.36 -39.83
N LEU A 168 25.04 -19.35 -39.57
CA LEU A 168 24.34 -19.45 -38.29
C LEU A 168 25.30 -19.75 -37.13
N LEU A 169 26.31 -20.61 -37.36
CA LEU A 169 27.34 -20.89 -36.36
C LEU A 169 28.20 -19.65 -36.05
N SER A 170 28.54 -18.84 -37.06
CA SER A 170 29.27 -17.59 -36.83
C SER A 170 28.42 -16.57 -36.05
N LYS A 171 27.12 -16.44 -36.37
CA LYS A 171 26.18 -15.60 -35.61
C LYS A 171 26.03 -16.07 -34.16
N LEU A 172 25.91 -17.37 -33.92
CA LEU A 172 25.87 -17.94 -32.56
C LEU A 172 27.14 -17.60 -31.78
N SER A 173 28.33 -17.75 -32.40
CA SER A 173 29.58 -17.40 -31.74
C SER A 173 29.71 -15.90 -31.42
N SER A 174 29.19 -15.02 -32.29
CA SER A 174 29.12 -13.58 -32.05
C SER A 174 28.22 -13.25 -30.87
N LEU A 175 27.01 -13.82 -30.84
CA LEU A 175 26.05 -13.61 -29.77
C LEU A 175 26.56 -14.17 -28.44
N GLU A 176 27.23 -15.31 -28.44
CA GLU A 176 27.89 -15.85 -27.24
C GLU A 176 28.98 -14.93 -26.70
N PHE A 177 29.73 -14.27 -27.58
CA PHE A 177 30.74 -13.30 -27.20
C PHE A 177 30.13 -12.00 -26.65
N GLU A 178 29.05 -11.51 -27.28
CA GLU A 178 28.28 -10.36 -26.80
C GLU A 178 27.68 -10.63 -25.42
N LEU A 179 27.06 -11.80 -25.22
CA LEU A 179 26.51 -12.21 -23.92
C LEU A 179 27.59 -12.27 -22.84
N LYS A 180 28.78 -12.79 -23.15
CA LYS A 180 29.91 -12.81 -22.21
C LYS A 180 30.37 -11.39 -21.87
N THR A 181 30.33 -10.47 -22.82
CA THR A 181 30.74 -9.08 -22.61
C THR A 181 29.73 -8.32 -21.78
N LEU A 182 28.44 -8.39 -22.12
CA LEU A 182 27.35 -7.80 -21.34
C LEU A 182 27.33 -8.31 -19.90
N LYS A 183 27.62 -9.59 -19.68
CA LYS A 183 27.72 -10.15 -18.32
C LYS A 183 28.85 -9.51 -17.51
N ARG A 184 30.01 -9.22 -18.12
CA ARG A 184 31.10 -8.51 -17.45
C ARG A 184 30.70 -7.06 -17.15
N ASP A 185 30.08 -6.38 -18.10
CA ASP A 185 29.64 -4.99 -17.93
C ASP A 185 28.60 -4.85 -16.84
N LEU A 186 27.66 -5.80 -16.75
CA LEU A 186 26.68 -5.87 -15.67
C LEU A 186 27.35 -6.03 -14.30
N GLN A 187 28.33 -6.93 -14.17
CA GLN A 187 29.08 -7.09 -12.92
C GLN A 187 29.83 -5.80 -12.52
N ILE A 188 30.40 -5.08 -13.50
CA ILE A 188 31.04 -3.79 -13.24
C ILE A 188 30.01 -2.75 -12.80
N ALA A 189 28.86 -2.66 -13.47
CA ALA A 189 27.79 -1.73 -13.09
C ALA A 189 27.24 -2.02 -11.70
N GLU A 190 27.03 -3.29 -11.34
CA GLU A 190 26.62 -3.71 -10.00
C GLU A 190 27.64 -3.30 -8.94
N SER A 191 28.94 -3.44 -9.23
CA SER A 191 30.00 -3.00 -8.31
C SER A 191 29.98 -1.49 -8.09
N LYS A 192 29.73 -0.70 -9.14
CA LYS A 192 29.58 0.76 -9.07
C LYS A 192 28.35 1.18 -8.26
N ASN A 193 27.21 0.51 -8.48
CA ASN A 193 25.99 0.76 -7.71
C ASN A 193 26.20 0.50 -6.21
N ARG A 194 26.91 -0.59 -5.84
CA ARG A 194 27.25 -0.85 -4.43
C ARG A 194 28.08 0.26 -3.79
N VAL A 195 28.97 0.91 -4.54
CA VAL A 195 29.76 2.06 -4.06
C VAL A 195 28.87 3.29 -3.89
N LEU A 196 28.09 3.64 -4.91
CA LEU A 196 27.15 4.77 -4.86
C LEU A 196 26.14 4.64 -3.72
N GLU A 197 25.60 3.44 -3.47
CA GLU A 197 24.70 3.20 -2.34
C GLU A 197 25.37 3.46 -0.98
N ARG A 198 26.67 3.15 -0.84
CA ARG A 198 27.41 3.47 0.39
C ARG A 198 27.62 4.98 0.53
N GLU A 199 27.92 5.67 -0.56
CA GLU A 199 28.05 7.14 -0.57
C GLU A 199 26.71 7.82 -0.23
N CYS A 200 25.60 7.39 -0.82
CA CYS A 200 24.27 7.89 -0.47
C CYS A 200 23.87 7.60 0.98
N ARG A 201 24.29 6.47 1.57
CA ARG A 201 24.09 6.21 3.01
C ARG A 201 24.87 7.22 3.86
N LYS A 202 26.15 7.43 3.57
CA LYS A 202 26.98 8.41 4.30
C LYS A 202 26.42 9.82 4.22
N ALA A 203 26.08 10.29 3.02
CA ALA A 203 25.49 11.62 2.82
C ALA A 203 24.17 11.79 3.59
N ARG A 204 23.34 10.74 3.65
CA ARG A 204 22.11 10.76 4.44
C ARG A 204 22.37 10.86 5.94
N ASP A 205 23.33 10.10 6.46
CA ASP A 205 23.69 10.13 7.88
C ASP A 205 24.28 11.50 8.28
N GLU A 206 25.07 12.11 7.40
CA GLU A 206 25.57 13.49 7.56
C GLU A 206 24.43 14.51 7.60
N LEU A 207 23.46 14.41 6.68
CA LEU A 207 22.27 15.27 6.68
C LEU A 207 21.39 15.06 7.93
N LEU A 208 21.27 13.82 8.42
CA LEU A 208 20.54 13.52 9.65
C LEU A 208 21.21 14.13 10.88
N LYS A 209 22.54 14.06 10.96
CA LYS A 209 23.31 14.72 12.03
C LYS A 209 23.16 16.24 11.96
N ALA A 210 23.37 16.83 10.79
CA ALA A 210 23.19 18.27 10.58
C ALA A 210 21.75 18.73 10.91
N ARG A 211 20.74 17.92 10.60
CA ARG A 211 19.34 18.19 10.98
C ARG A 211 19.12 18.16 12.50
N ASN A 212 19.75 17.23 13.21
CA ASN A 212 19.62 17.10 14.66
C ASN A 212 20.44 18.17 15.42
N GLU A 213 21.42 18.79 14.76
CA GLU A 213 22.21 19.92 15.29
C GLU A 213 21.52 21.28 15.08
N LEU A 214 20.45 21.34 14.28
CA LEU A 214 19.61 22.53 14.21
C LEU A 214 18.79 22.66 15.50
N PRO A 215 18.69 23.88 16.09
CA PRO A 215 17.84 24.11 17.26
C PRO A 215 16.41 23.65 16.97
N ASP A 216 15.81 22.93 17.92
CA ASP A 216 14.43 22.44 17.86
C ASP A 216 13.46 23.63 17.92
N SER A 217 13.30 24.29 16.78
CA SER A 217 12.22 25.24 16.58
C SER A 217 10.97 24.41 16.30
N SER A 218 10.20 24.19 17.36
CA SER A 218 8.79 23.82 17.26
C SER A 218 8.06 24.95 16.51
N CYS A 219 8.15 24.92 15.19
CA CYS A 219 7.46 25.82 14.30
C CYS A 219 6.20 25.11 13.79
N ASP A 220 5.21 25.02 14.69
CA ASP A 220 3.87 25.35 14.24
C ASP A 220 3.94 26.84 13.87
N TYR A 221 3.64 27.17 12.61
CA TYR A 221 3.57 28.52 12.03
C TYR A 221 4.83 29.08 11.33
N ASP A 222 4.95 28.78 10.02
CA ASP A 222 5.79 29.56 9.10
C ASP A 222 5.11 30.90 8.76
N PRO A 223 5.71 32.07 9.09
CA PRO A 223 5.13 33.39 8.85
C PRO A 223 5.15 33.86 7.39
N GLU A 224 5.83 33.18 6.46
CA GLU A 224 6.02 33.69 5.08
C GLU A 224 4.99 33.20 4.05
N TYR A 225 4.23 32.13 4.34
CA TYR A 225 3.19 31.64 3.42
C TYR A 225 1.83 31.48 4.10
N LYS A 226 0.98 32.52 3.96
CA LYS A 226 -0.43 32.58 4.40
C LYS A 226 -1.38 31.59 3.68
N TYR A 227 -0.97 30.36 3.43
CA TYR A 227 -1.87 29.32 2.89
C TYR A 227 -2.30 28.40 4.04
N GLY A 228 -3.27 28.87 4.82
CA GLY A 228 -3.90 28.07 5.86
C GLY A 228 -4.80 26.95 5.28
N HIS A 229 -5.61 26.33 6.14
CA HIS A 229 -6.55 25.28 5.77
C HIS A 229 -7.95 25.81 5.47
N THR A 230 -8.06 27.03 4.95
CA THR A 230 -9.34 27.68 4.64
C THR A 230 -9.73 27.45 3.19
N PRO A 231 -11.02 27.45 2.82
CA PRO A 231 -11.46 27.40 1.42
C PRO A 231 -10.80 28.48 0.55
N GLN A 232 -10.55 29.67 1.11
CA GLN A 232 -9.83 30.76 0.44
C GLN A 232 -8.39 30.38 0.04
N SER A 233 -7.76 29.47 0.80
CA SER A 233 -6.40 29.02 0.53
C SER A 233 -6.33 28.12 -0.71
N ILE A 234 -7.40 27.37 -1.03
CA ILE A 234 -7.51 26.56 -2.26
C ILE A 234 -7.47 27.47 -3.49
N ALA A 235 -8.29 28.53 -3.48
CA ALA A 235 -8.34 29.51 -4.56
C ALA A 235 -7.01 30.26 -4.73
N ASN A 236 -6.38 30.67 -3.62
CA ASN A 236 -5.12 31.39 -3.66
C ASN A 236 -3.95 30.51 -4.16
N LEU A 237 -3.89 29.24 -3.76
CA LEU A 237 -2.90 28.27 -4.25
C LEU A 237 -3.12 27.98 -5.74
N SER A 238 -4.37 27.79 -6.17
CA SER A 238 -4.71 27.54 -7.56
C SER A 238 -4.29 28.73 -8.44
N LEU A 239 -4.59 29.95 -7.99
CA LEU A 239 -4.20 31.18 -8.70
C LEU A 239 -2.67 31.37 -8.75
N LEU A 240 -1.96 31.05 -7.68
CA LEU A 240 -0.49 31.14 -7.64
C LEU A 240 0.17 30.24 -8.68
N ILE A 241 -0.29 28.98 -8.75
CA ILE A 241 0.22 27.98 -9.68
C ILE A 241 -0.21 28.35 -11.11
N ALA A 242 -1.47 28.74 -11.31
CA ALA A 242 -2.01 29.13 -12.62
C ALA A 242 -1.26 30.32 -13.24
N LYS A 243 -0.93 31.34 -12.43
CA LYS A 243 -0.19 32.52 -12.89
C LYS A 243 1.23 32.19 -13.37
N ASN A 244 1.77 31.04 -13.00
CA ASN A 244 3.18 30.70 -13.18
C ASN A 244 3.38 29.26 -13.71
N LEU A 245 2.44 28.73 -14.49
CA LEU A 245 2.38 27.32 -14.91
C LEU A 245 3.70 26.77 -15.47
N LEU A 246 4.36 27.55 -16.33
CA LEU A 246 5.56 27.11 -17.07
C LEU A 246 6.86 27.40 -16.33
N ARG A 247 6.88 28.41 -15.46
CA ARG A 247 8.08 28.85 -14.73
C ARG A 247 7.75 29.12 -13.28
N LYS A 248 8.27 28.27 -12.41
CA LYS A 248 8.17 28.41 -10.96
C LYS A 248 9.06 29.57 -10.47
N PRO A 249 8.52 30.54 -9.71
CA PRO A 249 9.31 31.57 -9.07
C PRO A 249 10.39 30.97 -8.15
N SER A 250 11.59 31.55 -8.17
CA SER A 250 12.78 31.03 -7.47
C SER A 250 12.66 30.99 -5.95
N PHE A 251 11.82 31.85 -5.37
CA PHE A 251 11.59 31.96 -3.93
C PHE A 251 10.57 30.96 -3.39
N ILE A 252 9.82 30.28 -4.25
CA ILE A 252 8.83 29.29 -3.84
C ILE A 252 9.54 27.96 -3.63
N ASP A 253 9.23 27.22 -2.58
CA ASP A 253 9.66 25.82 -2.41
C ASP A 253 8.63 24.85 -3.02
N ARG A 254 9.09 23.87 -3.80
CA ARG A 254 8.23 22.91 -4.50
C ARG A 254 7.60 21.91 -3.53
N GLU A 255 8.37 21.41 -2.58
CA GLU A 255 7.94 20.43 -1.59
C GLU A 255 6.90 21.03 -0.65
N MET A 256 7.07 22.32 -0.30
CA MET A 256 6.12 23.06 0.52
C MET A 256 4.78 23.25 -0.20
N ILE A 257 4.80 23.66 -1.47
CA ILE A 257 3.57 23.79 -2.27
C ILE A 257 2.90 22.43 -2.47
N PHE A 258 3.68 21.37 -2.72
CA PHE A 258 3.13 20.02 -2.85
C PHE A 258 2.46 19.55 -1.55
N CYS A 259 3.08 19.80 -0.40
CA CYS A 259 2.49 19.52 0.91
C CYS A 259 1.20 20.31 1.15
N ALA A 260 1.16 21.59 0.75
CA ALA A 260 -0.05 22.40 0.85
C ALA A 260 -1.19 21.85 -0.02
N VAL A 261 -0.92 21.50 -1.28
CA VAL A 261 -1.89 20.89 -2.20
C VAL A 261 -2.41 19.55 -1.65
N ARG A 262 -1.51 18.70 -1.14
CA ARG A 262 -1.87 17.42 -0.51
C ARG A 262 -2.80 17.62 0.69
N ARG A 263 -2.49 18.56 1.58
CA ARG A 263 -3.32 18.86 2.74
C ARG A 263 -4.72 19.36 2.34
N CYS A 264 -4.81 20.17 1.28
CA CYS A 264 -6.11 20.58 0.72
C CYS A 264 -6.88 19.38 0.16
N TYR A 265 -6.21 18.46 -0.53
CA TYR A 265 -6.84 17.24 -1.05
C TYR A 265 -7.39 16.36 0.08
N ASP A 266 -6.55 16.03 1.07
CA ASP A 266 -6.93 15.15 2.18
C ASP A 266 -8.13 15.70 2.97
N LYS A 267 -8.22 17.02 3.10
CA LYS A 267 -9.30 17.69 3.84
C LYS A 267 -10.59 17.84 3.04
N TYR A 268 -10.52 18.18 1.75
CA TYR A 268 -11.70 18.64 0.99
C TYR A 268 -12.16 17.67 -0.10
N ALA A 269 -11.37 16.67 -0.50
CA ALA A 269 -11.74 15.75 -1.57
C ALA A 269 -12.98 14.87 -1.28
N ARG A 270 -13.40 14.78 -0.01
CA ARG A 270 -14.53 13.94 0.44
C ARG A 270 -15.59 14.70 1.25
N CYS A 271 -15.51 16.04 1.31
CA CYS A 271 -16.39 16.88 2.13
C CYS A 271 -17.75 17.24 1.49
N GLY A 272 -18.20 16.53 0.46
CA GLY A 272 -19.46 16.82 -0.24
C GLY A 272 -19.33 17.90 -1.32
N THR A 273 -20.47 18.42 -1.80
CA THR A 273 -20.57 19.21 -3.05
C THR A 273 -19.99 20.62 -2.99
N GLU A 274 -19.69 21.15 -1.81
CA GLU A 274 -19.37 22.57 -1.63
C GLU A 274 -17.97 22.97 -2.12
N TYR A 275 -16.98 22.06 -2.06
CA TYR A 275 -15.57 22.38 -2.37
C TYR A 275 -14.89 21.38 -3.32
N GLU A 276 -15.64 20.40 -3.82
CA GLU A 276 -15.13 19.33 -4.67
C GLU A 276 -14.63 19.83 -6.03
N HIS A 277 -15.28 20.87 -6.57
CA HIS A 277 -14.86 21.50 -7.81
C HIS A 277 -13.58 22.31 -7.63
N ASP A 278 -13.49 23.07 -6.54
CA ASP A 278 -12.31 23.91 -6.24
C ASP A 278 -11.05 23.08 -6.02
N ILE A 279 -11.18 21.94 -5.32
CA ILE A 279 -10.05 21.04 -5.10
C ILE A 279 -9.64 20.30 -6.38
N HIS A 280 -10.60 19.90 -7.21
CA HIS A 280 -10.31 19.33 -8.52
C HIS A 280 -9.55 20.33 -9.39
N MET A 281 -9.97 21.59 -9.42
CA MET A 281 -9.32 22.67 -10.16
C MET A 281 -7.90 22.94 -9.64
N LEU A 282 -7.69 22.98 -8.32
CA LEU A 282 -6.35 23.13 -7.73
C LEU A 282 -5.41 22.00 -8.18
N ILE A 283 -5.85 20.75 -8.09
CA ILE A 283 -5.01 19.58 -8.41
C ILE A 283 -4.75 19.49 -9.91
N ALA A 284 -5.73 19.79 -10.75
CA ALA A 284 -5.56 19.83 -12.21
C ALA A 284 -4.55 20.92 -12.62
N THR A 285 -4.64 22.09 -11.99
CA THR A 285 -3.71 23.21 -12.21
C THR A 285 -2.29 22.85 -11.73
N ALA A 286 -2.18 22.18 -10.58
CA ALA A 286 -0.91 21.65 -10.08
C ALA A 286 -0.31 20.61 -11.03
N PHE A 287 -1.11 19.67 -11.52
CA PHE A 287 -0.67 18.63 -12.45
C PHE A 287 -0.19 19.21 -13.79
N ALA A 288 -0.88 20.23 -14.31
CA ALA A 288 -0.51 20.94 -15.54
C ALA A 288 0.77 21.79 -15.40
N SER A 289 1.17 22.14 -14.18
CA SER A 289 2.36 22.95 -13.94
C SER A 289 3.66 22.14 -14.10
N ASN A 290 4.74 22.81 -14.54
CA ASN A 290 6.11 22.24 -14.57
C ASN A 290 6.83 22.35 -13.21
N TRP A 291 6.09 22.55 -12.12
CA TRP A 291 6.67 22.81 -10.81
C TRP A 291 7.12 21.54 -10.13
N PHE A 292 6.44 20.42 -10.35
CA PHE A 292 6.53 19.21 -9.53
C PHE A 292 7.46 18.14 -10.13
N SER A 293 8.04 17.29 -9.29
CA SER A 293 8.80 16.12 -9.73
C SER A 293 7.90 15.05 -10.36
N GLU A 294 8.49 14.08 -11.06
CA GLU A 294 7.75 12.98 -11.68
C GLU A 294 6.92 12.17 -10.66
N ASN A 295 7.51 11.87 -9.49
CA ASN A 295 6.80 11.23 -8.39
C ASN A 295 5.63 12.07 -7.85
N GLN A 296 5.82 13.38 -7.71
CA GLN A 296 4.74 14.28 -7.26
C GLN A 296 3.62 14.38 -8.30
N ARG A 297 3.95 14.42 -9.59
CA ARG A 297 2.98 14.37 -10.69
C ARG A 297 2.16 13.08 -10.69
N HIS A 298 2.80 11.94 -10.44
CA HIS A 298 2.10 10.66 -10.32
C HIS A 298 1.08 10.65 -9.17
N ASN A 299 1.44 11.26 -8.03
CA ASN A 299 0.51 11.44 -6.90
C ASN A 299 -0.67 12.36 -7.27
N LEU A 300 -0.41 13.50 -7.91
CA LEU A 300 -1.48 14.42 -8.36
C LEU A 300 -2.42 13.74 -9.36
N HIS A 301 -1.90 12.90 -10.25
CA HIS A 301 -2.70 12.11 -11.19
C HIS A 301 -3.63 11.11 -10.45
N TYR A 302 -3.12 10.40 -9.44
CA TYR A 302 -3.96 9.53 -8.62
C TYR A 302 -5.04 10.29 -7.85
N TYR A 303 -4.75 11.51 -7.38
CA TYR A 303 -5.74 12.35 -6.71
C TYR A 303 -6.88 12.74 -7.67
N LEU A 304 -6.57 13.09 -8.92
CA LEU A 304 -7.58 13.37 -9.95
C LEU A 304 -8.46 12.14 -10.25
N GLN A 305 -7.84 10.96 -10.39
CA GLN A 305 -8.57 9.72 -10.62
C GLN A 305 -9.49 9.36 -9.44
N SER A 306 -9.02 9.57 -8.21
CA SER A 306 -9.81 9.35 -6.99
C SER A 306 -11.05 10.24 -6.95
N ILE A 307 -10.90 11.54 -7.25
CA ILE A 307 -12.03 12.49 -7.32
C ILE A 307 -13.02 12.07 -8.41
N ALA A 308 -12.54 11.68 -9.61
CA ALA A 308 -13.39 11.22 -10.70
C ALA A 308 -14.20 9.95 -10.35
N ARG A 309 -13.56 8.97 -9.67
CA ARG A 309 -14.25 7.75 -9.20
C ARG A 309 -15.33 8.08 -8.16
N TYR A 310 -15.04 9.00 -7.25
CA TYR A 310 -16.00 9.44 -6.23
C TYR A 310 -17.23 10.14 -6.85
N ARG A 311 -17.04 10.97 -7.88
CA ARG A 311 -18.14 11.56 -8.67
C ARG A 311 -19.03 10.51 -9.31
N ASN A 312 -18.43 9.47 -9.90
CA ASN A 312 -19.20 8.40 -10.53
C ASN A 312 -20.00 7.58 -9.50
N MET A 313 -19.43 7.30 -8.32
CA MET A 313 -20.16 6.62 -7.24
C MET A 313 -21.33 7.44 -6.71
N THR A 314 -21.13 8.75 -6.46
CA THR A 314 -22.18 9.64 -5.97
C THR A 314 -23.30 9.88 -7.00
N ASN A 315 -22.97 9.93 -8.30
CA ASN A 315 -23.97 10.00 -9.37
C ASN A 315 -24.78 8.71 -9.52
N ASN A 316 -24.15 7.53 -9.37
CA ASN A 316 -24.85 6.24 -9.37
C ASN A 316 -25.80 6.10 -8.18
N LEU A 317 -25.40 6.55 -6.99
CA LEU A 317 -26.26 6.56 -5.79
C LEU A 317 -27.49 7.47 -5.93
N LYS A 318 -27.35 8.62 -6.61
CA LYS A 318 -28.48 9.51 -6.93
C LYS A 318 -29.43 8.88 -7.96
N TYR A 319 -28.91 8.12 -8.93
CA TYR A 319 -29.73 7.39 -9.89
C TYR A 319 -30.54 6.27 -9.23
N THR A 320 -29.95 5.50 -8.31
CA THR A 320 -30.65 4.44 -7.57
C THR A 320 -31.67 4.98 -6.57
N ALA A 321 -31.44 6.17 -5.99
CA ALA A 321 -32.41 6.81 -5.09
C ALA A 321 -33.64 7.35 -5.84
N ASN A 322 -33.49 7.85 -7.08
CA ASN A 322 -34.61 8.32 -7.89
C ASN A 322 -35.51 7.19 -8.43
N ILE A 323 -35.00 5.96 -8.55
CA ILE A 323 -35.80 4.80 -8.98
C ILE A 323 -36.73 4.31 -7.86
N HIS A 324 -36.39 4.55 -6.59
CA HIS A 324 -37.20 4.16 -5.43
C HIS A 324 -38.31 5.16 -5.03
N VAL A 325 -38.40 6.32 -5.69
CA VAL A 325 -39.43 7.34 -5.41
C VAL A 325 -40.53 7.36 -6.50
N LEU A 326 -40.37 6.58 -7.58
CA LEU A 326 -41.33 6.50 -8.69
C LEU A 326 -42.07 5.15 -8.78
N ASN A 327 -42.02 4.32 -7.75
CA ASN A 327 -42.83 3.09 -7.63
C ASN A 327 -43.80 3.16 -6.45
#